data_AF-A0A2E4HHZ8-F1
#
_entry.id   AF-A0A2E4HHZ8-F1
#
_cell.length_a   1.000
_cell.length_b   1.000
_cell.length_c   1.000
_cell.angle_alpha   90.00
_cell.angle_beta   90.00
_cell.angle_gamma   90.00
#
_symmetry.space_group_name_H-M   'P 1'
#
loop_
_entity.id
_entity.type
_entity.pdbx_description
1 polymer ?
#
loop_
_entity_poly.entity_id
_entity_poly.type
_entity_poly.pdbx_seq_one_letter_code
_entity_poly.pdbx_strand_id
1 'polypeptide(L)'
;MYVVKRDGRQEPVMFDKITARVKKLCYGLSDFVDPVKISMRVIEGLYDGVTTSELDNLAAETAASMTTTHPDYAKLAARISVSNLHKNTKKSFSEVMTDLYEYVNPRTGNKAPLIADEVYKVIQDNKDAIDSMIIYNRDFGYDYFGFKTLERSYLLKINGQIAERPQHMLMRVSIGIHLNDLDAAKETYELMSKKYFTHATPTLFNSGTPKPQMSSCFLLTMKDDSIEGIYDTLKQTAKISQSAGGIGLSIHNIRATGSYIGGTNG
;
A
#
# COMPACT_ATOMS: atom_id res chain seq x y z
N MET A 1 -3.54 -23.05 27.31
CA MET A 1 -3.48 -21.82 26.52
C MET A 1 -4.30 -22.00 25.26
N TYR A 2 -5.20 -21.06 24.98
CA TYR A 2 -6.11 -21.07 23.84
C TYR A 2 -5.83 -19.88 22.91
N VAL A 3 -6.08 -20.08 21.62
CA VAL A 3 -6.08 -19.03 20.60
C VAL A 3 -7.49 -18.73 20.14
N VAL A 4 -7.77 -17.46 19.89
CA VAL A 4 -9.05 -17.01 19.32
C VAL A 4 -8.95 -16.97 17.80
N LYS A 5 -9.74 -17.80 17.12
CA LYS A 5 -9.85 -17.83 15.67
C LYS A 5 -10.54 -16.57 15.15
N ARG A 6 -10.38 -16.30 13.86
CA ARG A 6 -11.01 -15.16 13.17
C ARG A 6 -12.55 -15.20 13.21
N ASP A 7 -13.13 -16.38 13.37
CA ASP A 7 -14.58 -16.59 13.55
C ASP A 7 -15.03 -16.56 15.02
N GLY A 8 -14.14 -16.17 15.94
CA GLY A 8 -14.40 -16.06 17.38
C GLY A 8 -14.27 -17.38 18.16
N ARG A 9 -14.07 -18.53 17.49
CA ARG A 9 -13.93 -19.82 18.18
C ARG A 9 -12.59 -19.93 18.91
N GLN A 10 -12.60 -20.51 20.10
CA GLN A 10 -11.38 -20.82 20.84
C GLN A 10 -10.85 -22.21 20.45
N GLU A 11 -9.54 -22.32 20.21
CA GLU A 11 -8.87 -23.61 20.02
C GLU A 11 -7.62 -23.71 20.92
N PRO A 12 -7.29 -24.91 21.42
CA PRO A 12 -6.05 -25.11 22.15
C PRO A 12 -4.84 -24.85 21.24
N VAL A 13 -3.82 -24.17 21.78
CA VAL A 13 -2.54 -23.97 21.08
C VAL A 13 -1.90 -25.33 20.85
N MET A 14 -1.61 -25.65 19.58
CA MET A 14 -0.91 -26.87 19.19
C MET A 14 0.32 -26.52 18.36
N PHE A 15 1.50 -26.88 18.89
CA PHE A 15 2.79 -26.64 18.24
C PHE A 15 2.85 -27.20 16.82
N ASP A 16 2.32 -28.40 16.62
CA ASP A 16 2.30 -29.05 15.30
C ASP A 16 1.47 -28.28 14.28
N LYS A 17 0.37 -27.64 14.70
CA LYS A 17 -0.45 -26.80 13.80
C LYS A 17 0.30 -25.55 13.36
N ILE A 18 1.03 -24.90 14.28
CA ILE A 18 1.85 -23.71 13.99
C ILE A 18 2.96 -24.10 13.01
N THR A 19 3.71 -25.15 13.34
CA THR A 19 4.83 -25.66 12.54
C THR A 19 4.36 -26.09 11.15
N ALA A 20 3.27 -26.85 11.05
CA ALA A 20 2.71 -27.28 9.77
C ALA A 20 2.29 -26.10 8.89
N ARG A 21 1.78 -25.02 9.49
CA ARG A 21 1.43 -23.80 8.76
C ARG A 21 2.65 -23.09 8.22
N VAL A 22 3.68 -22.87 9.04
CA VAL A 22 4.92 -22.22 8.61
C VAL A 22 5.61 -23.07 7.52
N LYS A 23 5.67 -24.39 7.70
CA LYS A 23 6.27 -25.34 6.74
C LYS A 23 5.61 -25.27 5.36
N LYS A 24 4.28 -25.10 5.27
CA LYS A 24 3.57 -24.93 3.99
C LYS A 24 4.03 -23.68 3.22
N LEU A 25 4.57 -22.67 3.89
CA LEU A 25 5.05 -21.43 3.29
C LEU A 25 6.55 -21.48 2.95
N CYS A 26 7.26 -22.57 3.28
CA CYS A 26 8.70 -22.73 3.00
C CYS A 26 9.02 -23.26 1.59
N TYR A 27 8.05 -23.32 0.67
CA TYR A 27 8.29 -23.88 -0.68
C TYR A 27 9.40 -23.11 -1.44
N GLY A 28 10.39 -23.83 -1.95
CA GLY A 28 11.52 -23.25 -2.69
C GLY A 28 12.39 -22.29 -1.87
N LEU A 29 12.35 -22.37 -0.53
CA LEU A 29 13.32 -21.73 0.35
C LEU A 29 14.48 -22.69 0.63
N SER A 30 15.63 -22.14 1.00
CA SER A 30 16.81 -22.89 1.42
C SER A 30 16.57 -23.80 2.64
N ASP A 31 17.26 -24.94 2.70
CA ASP A 31 17.21 -25.89 3.81
C ASP A 31 17.70 -25.31 5.15
N PHE A 32 18.40 -24.17 5.12
CA PHE A 32 18.78 -23.41 6.32
C PHE A 32 17.57 -22.74 7.01
N VAL A 33 16.42 -22.66 6.35
CA VAL A 33 15.17 -22.14 6.91
C VAL A 33 14.43 -23.23 7.66
N ASP A 34 14.45 -23.16 8.98
CA ASP A 34 13.85 -24.15 9.85
C ASP A 34 12.52 -23.64 10.45
N PRO A 35 11.36 -24.18 10.01
CA PRO A 35 10.06 -23.77 10.53
C PRO A 35 9.84 -24.17 12.00
N VAL A 36 10.58 -25.16 12.51
CA VAL A 36 10.49 -25.61 13.91
C VAL A 36 11.07 -24.54 14.83
N LYS A 37 12.23 -23.96 14.49
CA LYS A 37 12.86 -22.87 15.26
C LYS A 37 11.96 -21.65 15.39
N ILE A 38 11.26 -21.28 14.32
CA ILE A 38 10.28 -20.18 14.37
C ILE A 38 9.16 -20.54 15.34
N SER A 39 8.60 -21.75 15.22
CA SER A 39 7.48 -22.18 16.04
C SER A 39 7.84 -22.23 17.53
N MET A 40 9.06 -22.64 17.88
CA MET A 40 9.56 -22.63 19.26
C MET A 40 9.57 -21.22 19.84
N ARG A 41 10.18 -20.27 19.13
CA ARG A 41 10.25 -18.85 19.56
C ARG A 41 8.88 -18.18 19.63
N VAL A 42 7.98 -18.53 18.71
CA VAL A 42 6.61 -18.01 18.73
C VAL A 42 5.88 -18.44 19.99
N ILE A 43 5.98 -19.72 20.40
CA ILE A 43 5.33 -20.24 21.61
C ILE A 43 5.79 -19.51 22.87
N GLU A 44 7.09 -19.18 22.97
CA GLU A 44 7.64 -18.44 24.12
C GLU A 44 7.00 -17.05 24.28
N GLY A 45 6.54 -16.45 23.18
CA GLY A 45 5.88 -15.14 23.18
C GLY A 45 4.34 -15.19 23.25
N LEU A 46 3.71 -16.36 23.35
CA LEU A 46 2.26 -16.47 23.39
C LEU A 46 1.68 -16.23 24.80
N TYR A 47 0.50 -15.63 24.82
CA TYR A 47 -0.33 -15.47 26.01
C TYR A 47 -1.73 -16.06 25.77
N ASP A 48 -2.47 -16.32 26.83
CA ASP A 48 -3.81 -16.92 26.73
C ASP A 48 -4.82 -15.95 26.12
N GLY A 49 -5.58 -16.41 25.13
CA GLY A 49 -6.57 -15.60 24.41
C GLY A 49 -6.02 -14.83 23.20
N VAL A 50 -4.75 -15.01 22.85
CA VAL A 50 -4.15 -14.39 21.65
C VAL A 50 -4.91 -14.76 20.38
N THR A 51 -5.14 -13.79 19.49
CA THR A 51 -5.86 -14.05 18.24
C THR A 51 -4.97 -14.74 17.22
N THR A 52 -5.57 -15.52 16.31
CA THR A 52 -4.82 -16.14 15.21
C THR A 52 -4.17 -15.13 14.24
N SER A 53 -4.63 -13.87 14.23
CA SER A 53 -4.02 -12.81 13.44
C SER A 53 -2.76 -12.26 14.11
N GLU A 54 -2.81 -12.04 15.43
CA GLU A 54 -1.63 -11.65 16.22
C GLU A 54 -0.56 -12.74 16.24
N LEU A 55 -0.97 -14.01 16.33
CA LEU A 55 -0.07 -15.15 16.22
C LEU A 55 0.67 -15.19 14.88
N ASP A 56 -0.04 -14.91 13.77
CA ASP A 56 0.58 -14.83 12.44
C ASP A 56 1.55 -13.63 12.34
N ASN A 57 1.22 -12.48 12.96
CA ASN A 57 2.10 -11.32 13.01
C ASN A 57 3.38 -11.61 13.82
N LEU A 58 3.25 -12.21 15.00
CA LEU A 58 4.37 -12.61 15.84
C LEU A 58 5.28 -13.61 15.11
N ALA A 59 4.70 -14.58 14.39
CA ALA A 59 5.45 -15.52 13.58
C ALA A 59 6.21 -14.84 12.43
N ALA A 60 5.60 -13.85 11.77
CA ALA A 60 6.26 -13.08 10.73
C ALA A 60 7.41 -12.22 11.29
N GLU A 61 7.21 -11.53 12.41
CA GLU A 61 8.24 -10.73 13.08
C GLU A 61 9.41 -11.59 13.57
N THR A 62 9.10 -12.75 14.16
CA THR A 62 10.09 -13.74 14.58
C THR A 62 10.91 -14.22 13.39
N ALA A 63 10.27 -14.60 12.28
CA ALA A 63 10.97 -14.97 11.06
C ALA A 63 11.83 -13.82 10.52
N ALA A 64 11.33 -12.58 10.51
CA ALA A 64 12.09 -11.41 10.05
C ALA A 64 13.35 -11.18 10.90
N SER A 65 13.29 -11.38 12.21
CA SER A 65 14.47 -11.28 13.10
C SER A 65 15.57 -12.29 12.77
N MET A 66 15.21 -13.42 12.16
CA MET A 66 16.14 -14.50 11.78
C MET A 66 16.77 -14.28 10.40
N THR A 67 16.47 -13.16 9.74
CA THR A 67 17.12 -12.76 8.46
C THR A 67 18.64 -12.67 8.58
N THR A 68 19.15 -12.34 9.77
CA THR A 68 20.59 -12.33 10.09
C THR A 68 21.25 -13.70 9.98
N THR A 69 20.47 -14.78 10.11
CA THR A 69 20.95 -16.16 9.94
C THR A 69 20.93 -16.59 8.48
N HIS A 70 19.84 -16.30 7.76
CA HIS A 70 19.73 -16.58 6.33
C HIS A 70 18.70 -15.65 5.67
N PRO A 71 18.95 -15.09 4.48
CA PRO A 71 18.05 -14.12 3.83
C PRO A 71 16.66 -14.66 3.51
N ASP A 72 16.51 -15.97 3.26
CA ASP A 72 15.19 -16.57 2.98
C ASP A 72 14.21 -16.52 4.17
N TYR A 73 14.68 -16.26 5.39
CA TYR A 73 13.78 -15.96 6.51
C TYR A 73 12.98 -14.67 6.27
N ALA A 74 13.53 -13.66 5.57
CA ALA A 74 12.80 -12.47 5.18
C ALA A 74 11.69 -12.78 4.17
N LYS A 75 11.93 -13.71 3.24
CA LYS A 75 10.90 -14.20 2.31
C LYS A 75 9.81 -14.96 3.06
N LEU A 76 10.18 -15.84 4.00
CA LEU A 76 9.22 -16.57 4.82
C LEU A 76 8.35 -15.63 5.67
N ALA A 77 8.96 -14.63 6.30
CA ALA A 77 8.26 -13.61 7.07
C ALA A 77 7.24 -12.85 6.22
N ALA A 78 7.61 -12.48 4.99
CA ALA A 78 6.70 -11.87 4.02
C ALA A 78 5.53 -12.81 3.68
N ARG A 79 5.82 -14.08 3.39
CA ARG A 79 4.79 -15.08 3.04
C ARG A 79 3.80 -15.32 4.18
N ILE A 80 4.27 -15.34 5.43
CA ILE A 80 3.41 -15.42 6.61
C ILE A 80 2.50 -14.18 6.68
N SER A 81 3.07 -12.98 6.51
CA SER A 81 2.32 -11.72 6.55
C SER A 81 1.27 -11.63 5.43
N VAL A 82 1.64 -12.00 4.20
CA VAL A 82 0.74 -12.08 3.04
C VAL A 82 -0.37 -13.10 3.28
N SER A 83 -0.03 -14.28 3.82
CA SER A 83 -1.04 -15.30 4.17
C SER A 83 -2.02 -14.78 5.22
N ASN A 84 -1.55 -13.99 6.19
CA ASN A 84 -2.41 -13.33 7.17
C ASN A 84 -3.34 -12.31 6.48
N LEU A 85 -2.77 -11.43 5.65
CA LEU A 85 -3.53 -10.43 4.90
C LEU A 85 -4.63 -11.06 4.04
N HIS A 86 -4.31 -12.12 3.29
CA HIS A 86 -5.28 -12.82 2.44
C HIS A 86 -6.44 -13.44 3.23
N LYS A 87 -6.24 -13.79 4.50
CA LYS A 87 -7.33 -14.28 5.36
C LYS A 87 -8.18 -13.17 5.96
N ASN A 88 -7.66 -11.94 5.99
CA ASN A 88 -8.35 -10.77 6.54
C ASN A 88 -8.92 -9.84 5.45
N THR A 89 -8.78 -10.19 4.17
CA THR A 89 -9.23 -9.40 3.02
C THR A 89 -10.07 -10.23 2.07
N LYS A 90 -11.06 -9.60 1.41
CA LYS A 90 -11.84 -10.22 0.34
C LYS A 90 -10.92 -10.65 -0.80
N LYS A 91 -11.30 -11.72 -1.50
CA LYS A 91 -10.51 -12.24 -2.61
C LYS A 91 -10.78 -11.45 -3.89
N SER A 92 -12.04 -11.30 -4.29
CA SER A 92 -12.44 -10.59 -5.51
C SER A 92 -11.93 -9.14 -5.49
N PHE A 93 -11.39 -8.67 -6.61
CA PHE A 93 -10.95 -7.29 -6.75
C PHE A 93 -12.14 -6.36 -6.91
N SER A 94 -13.09 -6.71 -7.79
CA SER A 94 -14.29 -5.92 -8.02
C SER A 94 -15.10 -5.67 -6.73
N GLU A 95 -15.26 -6.69 -5.86
CA GLU A 95 -15.91 -6.53 -4.55
C GLU A 95 -15.18 -5.54 -3.63
N VAL A 96 -13.85 -5.59 -3.58
CA VAL A 96 -13.05 -4.64 -2.77
C VAL A 96 -13.20 -3.22 -3.31
N MET A 97 -13.22 -3.06 -4.63
CA MET A 97 -13.41 -1.75 -5.27
C MET A 97 -14.81 -1.19 -5.00
N THR A 98 -15.83 -2.03 -4.94
CA THR A 98 -17.18 -1.65 -4.48
C THR A 98 -17.15 -1.18 -3.03
N ASP A 99 -16.53 -1.93 -2.10
CA ASP A 99 -16.44 -1.51 -0.69
C ASP A 99 -15.73 -0.14 -0.54
N LEU A 100 -14.67 0.09 -1.33
CA LEU A 100 -13.92 1.35 -1.34
C LEU A 100 -14.71 2.51 -1.96
N TYR A 101 -15.51 2.23 -2.99
CA TYR A 101 -16.36 3.22 -3.65
C TYR A 101 -17.58 3.61 -2.80
N GLU A 102 -18.18 2.65 -2.11
CA GLU A 102 -19.34 2.84 -1.23
C GLU A 102 -18.96 3.32 0.17
N TYR A 103 -17.67 3.54 0.43
CA TYR A 103 -17.19 3.96 1.74
C TYR A 103 -17.89 5.22 2.25
N VAL A 104 -18.45 5.11 3.46
CA VAL A 104 -19.06 6.20 4.22
C VAL A 104 -18.15 6.50 5.41
N ASN A 105 -17.83 7.77 5.59
CA ASN A 105 -17.00 8.18 6.72
C ASN A 105 -17.79 8.02 8.03
N PRO A 106 -17.34 7.18 8.98
CA PRO A 106 -18.09 6.86 10.18
C PRO A 106 -18.25 8.06 11.13
N ARG A 107 -17.42 9.10 11.00
CA ARG A 107 -17.49 10.30 11.84
C ARG A 107 -18.47 11.35 11.31
N THR A 108 -18.61 11.44 9.99
CA THR A 108 -19.44 12.48 9.35
C THR A 108 -20.75 11.93 8.77
N GLY A 109 -20.85 10.61 8.57
CA GLY A 109 -21.99 9.97 7.92
C GLY A 109 -22.08 10.23 6.41
N ASN A 110 -21.15 10.98 5.84
CA ASN A 110 -21.16 11.34 4.42
C ASN A 110 -20.43 10.29 3.58
N LYS A 111 -20.94 10.05 2.36
CA LYS A 111 -20.25 9.25 1.35
C LYS A 111 -18.90 9.90 1.04
N ALA A 112 -17.83 9.12 1.13
CA ALA A 112 -16.46 9.56 0.92
C ALA A 112 -15.75 8.52 0.04
N PRO A 113 -16.13 8.39 -1.24
CA PRO A 113 -15.61 7.33 -2.10
C PRO A 113 -14.09 7.42 -2.19
N LEU A 114 -13.42 6.28 -2.12
CA LEU A 114 -11.96 6.18 -2.26
C LEU A 114 -11.54 5.88 -3.70
N ILE A 115 -12.50 5.50 -4.56
CA ILE A 115 -12.34 5.22 -5.99
C ILE A 115 -13.11 6.25 -6.81
N ALA A 116 -12.55 6.70 -7.93
CA ALA A 116 -13.23 7.62 -8.85
C ALA A 116 -14.44 6.95 -9.55
N ASP A 117 -15.48 7.73 -9.84
CA ASP A 117 -16.71 7.22 -10.48
C ASP A 117 -16.42 6.54 -11.84
N GLU A 118 -15.56 7.15 -12.66
CA GLU A 118 -15.19 6.62 -13.97
C GLU A 118 -14.45 5.27 -13.86
N VAL A 119 -13.53 5.15 -12.91
CA VAL A 119 -12.75 3.93 -12.69
C VAL A 119 -13.64 2.84 -12.12
N TYR A 120 -14.51 3.18 -11.16
CA TYR A 120 -15.47 2.23 -10.62
C TYR A 120 -16.38 1.66 -11.71
N LYS A 121 -16.89 2.51 -12.61
CA LYS A 121 -17.72 2.09 -13.73
C LYS A 121 -16.99 1.10 -14.64
N VAL A 122 -15.77 1.42 -15.06
CA VAL A 122 -14.95 0.52 -15.90
C VAL A 122 -14.74 -0.84 -15.22
N ILE A 123 -14.46 -0.83 -13.92
CA ILE A 123 -14.25 -2.06 -13.15
C ILE A 123 -15.53 -2.90 -13.11
N GLN A 124 -16.70 -2.29 -12.87
CA GLN A 124 -17.97 -3.01 -12.80
C GLN A 124 -18.40 -3.55 -14.16
N ASP A 125 -18.26 -2.75 -15.23
CA ASP A 125 -18.62 -3.15 -16.59
C ASP A 125 -17.78 -4.35 -17.08
N ASN A 126 -16.58 -4.55 -16.52
CA ASN A 126 -15.63 -5.59 -16.93
C ASN A 126 -15.18 -6.52 -15.78
N LYS A 127 -16.00 -6.63 -14.72
CA LYS A 127 -15.61 -7.25 -13.45
C LYS A 127 -15.05 -8.66 -13.59
N ASP A 128 -15.70 -9.51 -14.39
CA ASP A 128 -15.35 -10.93 -14.51
C ASP A 128 -14.01 -11.10 -15.24
N ALA A 129 -13.79 -10.27 -16.27
CA ALA A 129 -12.54 -10.23 -17.02
C ALA A 129 -11.40 -9.76 -16.10
N ILE A 130 -11.56 -8.63 -15.40
CA ILE A 130 -10.52 -8.06 -14.55
C ILE A 130 -10.19 -8.98 -13.37
N ASP A 131 -11.18 -9.52 -12.67
CA ASP A 131 -10.97 -10.44 -11.55
C ASP A 131 -10.20 -11.70 -11.98
N SER A 132 -10.44 -12.19 -13.21
CA SER A 132 -9.74 -13.35 -13.76
C SER A 132 -8.27 -13.07 -14.15
N MET A 133 -7.91 -11.81 -14.42
CA MET A 133 -6.54 -11.42 -14.77
C MET A 133 -5.59 -11.45 -13.56
N ILE A 134 -6.11 -11.37 -12.33
CA ILE A 134 -5.31 -11.18 -11.13
C ILE A 134 -4.71 -12.50 -10.63
N ILE A 135 -3.39 -12.50 -10.44
CA ILE A 135 -2.64 -13.67 -9.95
C ILE A 135 -2.16 -13.41 -8.52
N TYR A 136 -2.98 -13.80 -7.53
CA TYR A 136 -2.68 -13.60 -6.10
C TYR A 136 -1.41 -14.28 -5.60
N ASN A 137 -0.92 -15.32 -6.29
CA ASN A 137 0.34 -15.97 -5.93
C ASN A 137 1.54 -15.01 -6.03
N ARG A 138 1.42 -13.93 -6.81
CA ARG A 138 2.47 -12.90 -6.93
C ARG A 138 2.68 -12.10 -5.65
N ASP A 139 1.69 -12.04 -4.74
CA ASP A 139 1.87 -11.40 -3.44
C ASP A 139 2.94 -12.10 -2.59
N PHE A 140 3.14 -13.40 -2.76
CA PHE A 140 4.17 -14.15 -2.03
C PHE A 140 5.60 -13.92 -2.58
N GLY A 141 5.75 -13.07 -3.60
CA GLY A 141 7.03 -12.67 -4.15
C GLY A 141 7.69 -11.49 -3.45
N TYR A 142 7.01 -10.78 -2.54
CA TYR A 142 7.60 -9.69 -1.74
C TYR A 142 8.50 -10.23 -0.63
N ASP A 143 9.46 -9.41 -0.20
CA ASP A 143 10.19 -9.58 1.05
C ASP A 143 9.43 -8.90 2.20
N TYR A 144 9.87 -9.12 3.44
CA TYR A 144 9.15 -8.67 4.62
C TYR A 144 9.05 -7.14 4.69
N PHE A 145 10.16 -6.45 4.45
CA PHE A 145 10.21 -4.99 4.55
C PHE A 145 9.44 -4.31 3.41
N GLY A 146 9.55 -4.83 2.19
CA GLY A 146 8.75 -4.36 1.06
C GLY A 146 7.25 -4.54 1.32
N PHE A 147 6.84 -5.71 1.83
CA PHE A 147 5.44 -5.94 2.17
C PHE A 147 4.95 -5.03 3.31
N LYS A 148 5.72 -4.85 4.39
CA LYS A 148 5.36 -3.95 5.49
C LYS A 148 5.26 -2.50 5.06
N THR A 149 6.08 -2.09 4.08
CA THR A 149 5.99 -0.76 3.48
C THR A 149 4.67 -0.58 2.75
N LEU A 150 4.23 -1.59 1.99
CA LEU A 150 2.94 -1.60 1.32
C LEU A 150 1.77 -1.54 2.32
N GLU A 151 1.77 -2.38 3.36
CA GLU A 151 0.72 -2.39 4.39
C GLU A 151 0.60 -1.06 5.14
N ARG A 152 1.74 -0.39 5.39
CA ARG A 152 1.75 0.85 6.15
C ARG A 152 1.07 1.97 5.39
N SER A 153 1.42 2.15 4.11
CA SER A 153 1.14 3.39 3.39
C SER A 153 0.42 3.22 2.04
N TYR A 154 0.54 2.08 1.36
CA TYR A 154 0.10 1.96 -0.05
C TYR A 154 -1.25 1.27 -0.23
N LEU A 155 -1.57 0.29 0.61
CA LEU A 155 -2.83 -0.44 0.52
C LEU A 155 -3.95 0.40 1.15
N LEU A 156 -5.02 0.65 0.39
CA LEU A 156 -6.16 1.42 0.87
C LEU A 156 -6.83 0.71 2.06
N LYS A 157 -7.31 1.54 3.00
CA LYS A 157 -7.87 1.09 4.27
C LYS A 157 -9.31 1.57 4.42
N ILE A 158 -10.17 0.72 4.94
CA ILE A 158 -11.53 1.03 5.37
C ILE A 158 -11.55 0.99 6.89
N ASN A 159 -11.95 2.09 7.53
CA ASN A 159 -12.00 2.20 9.00
C ASN A 159 -10.68 1.79 9.70
N GLY A 160 -9.54 2.11 9.08
CA GLY A 160 -8.21 1.77 9.59
C GLY A 160 -7.75 0.33 9.32
N GLN A 161 -8.61 -0.53 8.77
CA GLN A 161 -8.28 -1.90 8.37
C GLN A 161 -7.91 -1.96 6.88
N ILE A 162 -6.89 -2.73 6.54
CA ILE A 162 -6.45 -2.89 5.16
C ILE A 162 -7.53 -3.62 4.36
N ALA A 163 -8.01 -3.00 3.28
CA ALA A 163 -8.99 -3.59 2.37
C ALA A 163 -8.32 -4.21 1.15
N GLU A 164 -7.29 -3.56 0.61
CA GLU A 164 -6.59 -4.01 -0.59
C GLU A 164 -5.50 -5.04 -0.31
N ARG A 165 -5.38 -6.00 -1.22
CA ARG A 165 -4.15 -6.80 -1.42
C ARG A 165 -3.17 -6.04 -2.32
N PRO A 166 -1.87 -6.37 -2.31
CA PRO A 166 -0.93 -5.76 -3.25
C PRO A 166 -1.36 -5.93 -4.71
N GLN A 167 -1.87 -7.10 -5.10
CA GLN A 167 -2.44 -7.27 -6.45
C GLN A 167 -3.64 -6.35 -6.74
N HIS A 168 -4.49 -6.07 -5.75
CA HIS A 168 -5.62 -5.15 -5.92
C HIS A 168 -5.14 -3.73 -6.16
N MET A 169 -4.16 -3.27 -5.38
CA MET A 169 -3.54 -1.95 -5.59
C MET A 169 -2.92 -1.84 -6.99
N LEU A 170 -2.17 -2.86 -7.42
CA LEU A 170 -1.55 -2.85 -8.75
C LEU A 170 -2.58 -2.83 -9.89
N MET A 171 -3.67 -3.61 -9.77
CA MET A 171 -4.74 -3.59 -10.77
C MET A 171 -5.49 -2.26 -10.78
N ARG A 172 -5.78 -1.68 -9.60
CA ARG A 172 -6.35 -0.33 -9.49
C ARG A 172 -5.46 0.70 -10.19
N VAL A 173 -4.14 0.63 -9.99
CA VAL A 173 -3.21 1.54 -10.66
C VAL A 173 -3.27 1.37 -12.17
N SER A 174 -3.26 0.13 -12.68
CA SER A 174 -3.36 -0.15 -14.11
C SER A 174 -4.65 0.37 -14.74
N ILE A 175 -5.81 0.08 -14.13
CA ILE A 175 -7.10 0.57 -14.62
C ILE A 175 -7.19 2.09 -14.48
N GLY A 176 -6.65 2.67 -13.40
CA GLY A 176 -6.63 4.11 -13.23
C GLY A 176 -5.78 4.86 -14.26
N ILE A 177 -4.79 4.21 -14.87
CA ILE A 177 -3.96 4.78 -15.95
C ILE A 177 -4.65 4.60 -17.31
N HIS A 178 -5.19 3.41 -17.59
CA HIS A 178 -5.63 3.01 -18.94
C HIS A 178 -7.14 3.05 -19.16
N LEU A 179 -7.92 3.16 -18.09
CA LEU A 179 -9.39 3.19 -18.11
C LEU A 179 -9.97 2.06 -18.97
N ASN A 180 -10.64 2.41 -20.08
CA ASN A 180 -11.33 1.47 -20.96
C ASN A 180 -10.38 0.58 -21.80
N ASP A 181 -9.08 0.91 -21.88
CA ASP A 181 -8.10 0.06 -22.57
C ASP A 181 -7.64 -1.07 -21.65
N LEU A 182 -8.43 -2.15 -21.62
CA LEU A 182 -8.18 -3.30 -20.76
C LEU A 182 -6.94 -4.10 -21.17
N ASP A 183 -6.56 -4.08 -22.45
CA ASP A 183 -5.37 -4.77 -22.92
C ASP A 183 -4.12 -4.08 -22.39
N ALA A 184 -4.05 -2.75 -22.48
CA ALA A 184 -2.96 -1.96 -21.89
C ALA A 184 -2.95 -2.04 -20.35
N ALA A 185 -4.14 -2.04 -19.71
CA ALA A 185 -4.26 -2.23 -18.27
C ALA A 185 -3.70 -3.59 -17.83
N LYS A 186 -4.05 -4.66 -18.56
CA LYS A 186 -3.55 -6.01 -18.31
C LYS A 186 -2.04 -6.10 -18.50
N GLU A 187 -1.51 -5.55 -19.58
CA GLU A 187 -0.06 -5.51 -19.83
C GLU A 187 0.68 -4.80 -18.69
N THR A 188 0.20 -3.63 -18.30
CA THR A 188 0.78 -2.84 -17.21
C THR A 188 0.71 -3.59 -15.88
N TYR A 189 -0.42 -4.23 -15.58
CA TYR A 189 -0.58 -5.07 -14.38
C TYR A 189 0.42 -6.23 -14.39
N GLU A 190 0.56 -6.92 -15.52
CA GLU A 190 1.49 -8.04 -15.69
C GLU A 190 2.94 -7.59 -15.42
N LEU A 191 3.38 -6.50 -16.03
CA LEU A 191 4.73 -5.98 -15.88
C LEU A 191 5.02 -5.52 -14.44
N MET A 192 4.11 -4.79 -13.80
CA MET A 192 4.26 -4.35 -12.41
C MET A 192 4.23 -5.51 -11.42
N SER A 193 3.28 -6.43 -11.55
CA SER A 193 3.13 -7.56 -10.61
C SER A 193 4.23 -8.60 -10.76
N LYS A 194 4.88 -8.68 -11.93
CA LYS A 194 6.15 -9.42 -12.15
C LYS A 194 7.40 -8.63 -11.74
N LYS A 195 7.25 -7.38 -11.29
CA LYS A 195 8.31 -6.48 -10.81
C LYS A 195 9.32 -6.07 -11.89
N TYR A 196 8.91 -5.98 -13.15
CA TYR A 196 9.76 -5.42 -14.21
C TYR A 196 9.99 -3.92 -14.04
N PHE A 197 8.98 -3.21 -13.52
CA PHE A 197 9.07 -1.82 -13.12
C PHE A 197 8.06 -1.51 -12.01
N THR A 198 8.14 -0.31 -11.45
CA THR A 198 7.11 0.25 -10.56
C THR A 198 6.86 1.70 -10.93
N HIS A 199 5.60 2.14 -10.88
CA HIS A 199 5.32 3.58 -10.91
C HIS A 199 5.79 4.25 -9.62
N ALA A 200 5.95 5.57 -9.69
CA ALA A 200 6.31 6.37 -8.52
C ALA A 200 5.20 6.36 -7.46
N THR A 201 5.59 6.62 -6.22
CA THR A 201 4.69 6.69 -5.06
C THR A 201 3.39 7.48 -5.28
N PRO A 202 3.39 8.71 -5.85
CA PRO A 202 2.12 9.45 -6.08
C PRO A 202 1.16 8.69 -7.00
N THR A 203 1.67 7.99 -8.01
CA THR A 203 0.85 7.17 -8.91
C THR A 203 0.26 5.96 -8.17
N LEU A 204 1.07 5.26 -7.37
CA LEU A 204 0.60 4.09 -6.60
C LEU A 204 -0.48 4.46 -5.57
N PHE A 205 -0.35 5.62 -4.93
CA PHE A 205 -1.35 6.13 -3.99
C PHE A 205 -2.63 6.58 -4.68
N ASN A 206 -2.51 7.40 -5.73
CA ASN A 206 -3.63 8.21 -6.19
C ASN A 206 -4.27 7.73 -7.49
N SER A 207 -3.63 6.81 -8.24
CA SER A 207 -4.24 6.27 -9.46
C SER A 207 -5.57 5.57 -9.13
N GLY A 208 -6.60 5.93 -9.89
CA GLY A 208 -7.97 5.47 -9.74
C GLY A 208 -8.76 6.06 -8.57
N THR A 209 -8.20 7.05 -7.85
CA THR A 209 -8.90 7.76 -6.76
C THR A 209 -9.60 9.04 -7.28
N PRO A 210 -10.58 9.62 -6.56
CA PRO A 210 -11.35 10.78 -7.05
C PRO A 210 -10.56 12.04 -7.38
N LYS A 211 -9.35 12.20 -6.82
CA LYS A 211 -8.45 13.33 -7.10
C LYS A 211 -7.06 12.79 -7.39
N PRO A 212 -6.83 12.26 -8.61
CA PRO A 212 -5.65 11.47 -8.91
C PRO A 212 -4.41 12.35 -9.13
N GLN A 213 -3.77 12.80 -8.05
CA GLN A 213 -2.48 13.50 -8.11
C GLN A 213 -1.35 12.49 -8.34
N MET A 214 -1.13 12.11 -9.60
CA MET A 214 -0.17 11.06 -9.97
C MET A 214 1.28 11.56 -10.11
N SER A 215 1.48 12.87 -10.10
CA SER A 215 2.79 13.53 -10.14
C SER A 215 2.99 14.39 -8.90
N SER A 216 4.16 14.29 -8.27
CA SER A 216 4.45 15.00 -7.03
C SER A 216 5.64 15.95 -7.11
N CYS A 217 6.36 16.05 -8.23
CA CYS A 217 7.53 16.93 -8.35
C CYS A 217 7.22 18.11 -9.26
N PHE A 218 7.37 19.32 -8.75
CA PHE A 218 7.05 20.55 -9.48
C PHE A 218 8.25 21.50 -9.47
N LEU A 219 8.44 22.19 -10.59
CA LEU A 219 9.42 23.27 -10.71
C LEU A 219 8.66 24.57 -10.91
N LEU A 220 9.00 25.57 -10.10
CA LEU A 220 8.44 26.91 -10.16
C LEU A 220 9.56 27.92 -10.29
N THR A 221 9.25 29.02 -10.97
CA THR A 221 10.06 30.24 -10.96
C THR A 221 9.22 31.31 -10.29
N MET A 222 9.84 32.10 -9.41
CA MET A 222 9.21 33.28 -8.84
C MET A 222 8.65 34.16 -9.95
N LYS A 223 7.37 34.53 -9.86
CA LYS A 223 6.68 35.22 -10.97
C LYS A 223 7.30 36.56 -11.33
N ASP A 224 7.64 37.35 -10.31
CA ASP A 224 8.14 38.70 -10.47
C ASP A 224 8.85 39.17 -9.19
N ASP A 225 9.71 40.17 -9.31
CA ASP A 225 10.38 40.86 -8.20
C ASP A 225 9.49 41.93 -7.56
N SER A 226 8.31 41.49 -7.11
CA SER A 226 7.28 42.33 -6.49
C SER A 226 6.58 41.57 -5.37
N ILE A 227 5.98 42.30 -4.42
CA ILE A 227 5.21 41.68 -3.33
C ILE A 227 4.06 40.82 -3.88
N GLU A 228 3.35 41.31 -4.91
CA GLU A 228 2.30 40.53 -5.55
C GLU A 228 2.85 39.24 -6.16
N GLY A 229 3.94 39.31 -6.94
CA GLY A 229 4.60 38.14 -7.51
C GLY A 229 5.05 37.11 -6.47
N ILE A 230 5.59 37.58 -5.33
CA ILE A 230 6.02 36.75 -4.20
C ILE A 230 4.83 36.04 -3.56
N TYR A 231 3.76 36.77 -3.22
CA TYR A 231 2.59 36.17 -2.56
C TYR A 231 1.80 35.24 -3.48
N ASP A 232 1.75 35.52 -4.79
CA ASP A 232 1.17 34.62 -5.77
C ASP A 232 1.95 33.32 -5.89
N THR A 233 3.28 33.41 -5.91
CA THR A 233 4.15 32.24 -5.93
C THR A 233 3.98 31.44 -4.64
N LEU A 234 3.89 32.09 -3.47
CA LEU A 234 3.60 31.46 -2.19
C LEU A 234 2.23 30.74 -2.18
N LYS A 235 1.20 31.34 -2.77
CA LYS A 235 -0.11 30.70 -2.92
C LYS A 235 -0.05 29.45 -3.80
N GLN A 236 0.73 29.50 -4.89
CA GLN A 236 0.93 28.33 -5.75
C GLN A 236 1.69 27.22 -5.02
N THR A 237 2.77 27.54 -4.30
CA THR A 237 3.52 26.54 -3.54
C THR A 237 2.66 25.90 -2.45
N ALA A 238 1.82 26.69 -1.76
CA ALA A 238 0.88 26.18 -0.77
C ALA A 238 -0.12 25.18 -1.37
N LYS A 239 -0.70 25.48 -2.55
CA LYS A 239 -1.63 24.58 -3.25
C LYS A 239 -0.97 23.27 -3.69
N ILE A 240 0.25 23.33 -4.21
CA ILE A 240 1.01 22.14 -4.62
C ILE A 240 1.37 21.29 -3.40
N SER A 241 1.86 21.93 -2.34
CA SER A 241 2.24 21.27 -1.08
C SER A 241 1.03 20.62 -0.38
N GLN A 242 -0.15 21.25 -0.42
CA GLN A 242 -1.41 20.67 0.07
C GLN A 242 -1.70 19.29 -0.56
N SER A 243 -1.29 19.09 -1.81
CA SER A 243 -1.47 17.83 -2.55
C SER A 243 -0.26 16.89 -2.43
N ALA A 244 0.57 17.09 -1.40
CA ALA A 244 1.82 16.37 -1.15
C ALA A 244 2.86 16.49 -2.28
N GLY A 245 2.85 17.60 -3.02
CA GLY A 245 3.84 17.90 -4.04
C GLY A 245 5.13 18.50 -3.45
N GLY A 246 6.28 17.93 -3.81
CA GLY A 246 7.60 18.53 -3.65
C GLY A 246 7.88 19.60 -4.71
N ILE A 247 8.63 20.63 -4.33
CA ILE A 247 8.80 21.85 -5.13
C ILE A 247 10.27 22.25 -5.19
N GLY A 248 10.79 22.43 -6.40
CA GLY A 248 11.99 23.23 -6.64
C GLY A 248 11.58 24.65 -7.06
N LEU A 249 11.99 25.67 -6.31
CA LEU A 249 11.63 27.06 -6.56
C LEU A 249 12.87 27.89 -6.92
N SER A 250 12.91 28.42 -8.14
CA SER A 250 13.90 29.40 -8.56
C SER A 250 13.54 30.79 -8.02
N ILE A 251 14.48 31.41 -7.31
CA ILE A 251 14.34 32.75 -6.70
C ILE A 251 15.36 33.76 -7.22
N HIS A 252 16.05 33.45 -8.33
CA HIS A 252 17.17 34.23 -8.83
C HIS A 252 16.81 35.64 -9.31
N ASN A 253 15.53 35.88 -9.61
CA ASN A 253 15.01 37.18 -10.04
C ASN A 253 14.58 38.08 -8.89
N ILE A 254 14.63 37.64 -7.62
CA ILE A 254 14.35 38.51 -6.46
C ILE A 254 15.55 39.39 -6.14
N ARG A 255 15.30 40.68 -5.92
CA ARG A 255 16.35 41.66 -5.54
C ARG A 255 17.04 41.30 -4.22
N ALA A 256 18.32 41.63 -4.12
CA ALA A 256 19.10 41.43 -2.90
C ALA A 256 18.86 42.53 -1.84
N THR A 257 19.25 42.27 -0.60
CA THR A 257 19.20 43.24 0.50
C THR A 257 19.91 44.54 0.13
N GLY A 258 19.28 45.68 0.40
CA GLY A 258 19.81 47.02 0.09
C GLY A 258 19.51 47.51 -1.34
N SER A 259 18.82 46.71 -2.15
CA SER A 259 18.33 47.15 -3.46
C SER A 259 17.16 48.12 -3.31
N TYR A 260 17.17 49.20 -4.09
CA TYR A 260 16.15 50.25 -4.04
C TYR A 260 14.72 49.75 -4.30
N ILE A 261 13.75 50.29 -3.57
CA ILE A 261 12.32 50.02 -3.76
C ILE A 261 11.59 51.30 -4.19
N GLY A 262 11.34 51.40 -5.49
CA GLY A 262 10.47 52.44 -6.05
C GLY A 262 9.04 52.29 -5.50
N GLY A 263 8.53 53.35 -4.87
CA GLY A 263 7.20 53.39 -4.26
C GLY A 263 7.23 53.55 -2.73
N THR A 264 8.14 52.88 -2.03
CA THR A 264 8.30 53.01 -0.57
C THR A 264 9.54 53.80 -0.16
N ASN A 265 10.41 54.14 -1.12
CA ASN A 265 11.65 54.89 -0.92
C ASN A 265 12.60 54.25 0.10
N GLY A 266 12.67 52.91 0.07
CA GLY A 266 13.57 52.10 0.88
C GLY A 266 14.59 51.35 0.05
#